data_AF-A0AAT9WM98-F1
#
_entry.id   AF-A0AAT9WM98-F1
#
_cell.length_a   1.000
_cell.length_b   1.000
_cell.length_c   1.000
_cell.angle_alpha   90.00
_cell.angle_beta   90.00
_cell.angle_gamma   90.00
#
_symmetry.space_group_name_H-M   'P 1'
#
loop_
_entity.id
_entity.type
_entity.pdbx_description
1 polymer ?
#
loop_
_entity_poly.entity_id
_entity_poly.type
_entity_poly.pdbx_seq_one_letter_code
_entity_poly.pdbx_strand_id
1 'polypeptide(L)'
;MPRPVHPKKEVESALKHAEAQGWRVEIGGAHAWGRIYCPYNDMTCRFGLFCIASVWSTPKNAGSHAKALRRVVDNCVIRKARYARDSE
;
A
#
# COMPACT_ATOMS: atom_id res chain seq x y z
N MET A 1 12.26 8.96 -11.08
CA MET A 1 11.14 9.75 -11.62
C MET A 1 9.99 9.70 -10.62
N PRO A 2 9.35 10.83 -10.28
CA PRO A 2 8.19 10.81 -9.41
C PRO A 2 7.04 10.08 -10.12
N ARG A 3 6.37 9.18 -9.39
CA ARG A 3 5.24 8.41 -9.91
C ARG A 3 4.12 9.37 -10.35
N PRO A 4 3.38 9.08 -11.45
CA PRO A 4 2.15 9.80 -11.74
C PRO A 4 1.21 9.86 -10.53
N VAL A 5 0.44 10.93 -10.41
CA VAL A 5 -0.50 11.14 -9.31
C VAL A 5 -1.81 10.41 -9.61
N HIS A 6 -2.39 9.75 -8.60
CA HIS A 6 -3.68 9.09 -8.80
C HIS A 6 -4.81 10.14 -8.94
N PRO A 7 -5.73 10.02 -9.92
CA PRO A 7 -6.77 11.02 -10.17
C PRO A 7 -7.73 11.21 -8.98
N LYS A 8 -7.86 10.20 -8.12
CA LYS A 8 -8.64 10.26 -6.87
C LYS A 8 -7.75 10.64 -5.69
N LYS A 9 -8.03 11.79 -5.08
CA LYS A 9 -7.30 12.34 -3.91
C LYS A 9 -7.25 11.37 -2.72
N GLU A 10 -8.34 10.63 -2.48
CA GLU A 10 -8.41 9.67 -1.36
C GLU A 10 -7.40 8.54 -1.53
N VAL A 11 -7.30 7.98 -2.74
CA VAL A 11 -6.34 6.92 -3.08
C VAL A 11 -4.92 7.48 -3.04
N GLU A 12 -4.69 8.67 -3.57
CA GLU A 12 -3.39 9.35 -3.51
C GLU A 12 -2.92 9.54 -2.06
N SER A 13 -3.81 9.93 -1.15
CA SER A 13 -3.49 10.05 0.29
C SER A 13 -3.10 8.70 0.92
N ALA A 14 -3.73 7.60 0.47
CA ALA A 14 -3.33 6.26 0.89
C ALA A 14 -1.99 5.82 0.30
N LEU A 15 -1.68 6.19 -0.95
CA LEU A 15 -0.39 5.90 -1.59
C LEU A 15 0.76 6.65 -0.90
N LYS A 16 0.57 7.94 -0.60
CA LYS A 16 1.54 8.72 0.18
C LYS A 16 1.78 8.12 1.56
N HIS A 17 0.72 7.63 2.21
CA HIS A 17 0.86 6.90 3.48
C HIS A 17 1.68 5.62 3.29
N ALA A 18 1.43 4.85 2.22
CA ALA A 18 2.20 3.66 1.93
C ALA A 18 3.69 3.98 1.71
N GLU A 19 4.01 4.99 0.89
CA GLU A 19 5.38 5.44 0.62
C GLU A 19 6.10 5.92 1.89
N ALA A 20 5.42 6.70 2.74
CA ALA A 20 5.96 7.14 4.03
C ALA A 20 6.28 5.95 4.97
N GLN A 21 5.62 4.81 4.76
CA GLN A 21 5.85 3.57 5.50
C GLN A 21 6.84 2.63 4.77
N GLY A 22 7.51 3.12 3.73
CA GLY A 22 8.51 2.37 2.97
C GLY A 22 7.94 1.37 1.97
N TRP A 23 6.63 1.44 1.66
CA TRP A 23 6.05 0.59 0.63
C TRP A 23 6.41 1.08 -0.76
N ARG A 24 6.68 0.14 -1.66
CA ARG A 24 7.01 0.42 -3.05
C ARG A 24 5.73 0.49 -3.88
N VAL A 25 5.52 1.60 -4.57
CA VAL A 25 4.39 1.78 -5.48
C VAL A 25 4.88 1.59 -6.91
N GLU A 26 4.31 0.64 -7.65
CA GLU A 26 4.54 0.48 -9.07
C GLU A 26 3.28 0.82 -9.86
N ILE A 27 3.42 1.66 -10.86
CA ILE A 27 2.32 2.07 -11.73
C ILE A 27 2.39 1.21 -12.98
N GLY A 28 1.27 0.59 -13.33
CA GLY A 28 1.22 -0.35 -14.45
C GLY A 28 -0.06 -1.17 -14.48
N GLY A 29 -0.78 -1.07 -15.60
CA GLY A 29 -1.98 -1.85 -15.87
C GLY A 29 -3.00 -1.08 -16.72
N ALA A 30 -3.80 -1.82 -17.50
CA ALA A 30 -4.94 -1.25 -18.25
C ALA A 30 -6.17 -1.04 -17.36
N HIS A 31 -6.43 -1.98 -16.43
CA HIS A 31 -7.60 -1.95 -15.53
C HIS A 31 -7.27 -1.50 -14.10
N ALA A 32 -6.03 -1.72 -13.66
CA ALA A 32 -5.51 -1.23 -12.39
C ALA A 32 -4.54 -0.09 -12.68
N TRP A 33 -4.61 0.97 -11.88
CA TRP A 33 -3.69 2.10 -11.97
C TRP A 33 -2.27 1.68 -11.60
N GLY A 34 -2.16 0.79 -10.62
CA GLY A 34 -0.88 0.27 -10.19
C GLY A 34 -1.04 -0.77 -9.08
N ARG A 35 0.08 -1.08 -8.42
CA ARG A 35 0.17 -2.00 -7.30
C ARG A 35 1.14 -1.45 -6.26
N ILE A 36 0.87 -1.74 -4.99
CA ILE A 36 1.80 -1.47 -3.90
C ILE A 36 2.40 -2.79 -3.42
N TYR A 37 3.68 -2.77 -3.10
CA TYR A 37 4.48 -3.90 -2.69
C TYR A 37 5.10 -3.62 -1.32
N CYS A 38 5.00 -4.59 -0.43
CA CYS A 38 5.68 -4.56 0.86
C CYS A 38 7.20 -4.67 0.64
N PRO A 39 8.02 -3.83 1.31
CA PRO A 39 9.47 -3.87 1.14
C PRO A 39 10.11 -5.12 1.76
N TYR A 40 9.42 -5.78 2.69
CA TYR A 40 9.98 -6.88 3.47
C TYR A 40 9.77 -8.25 2.81
N ASN A 41 8.76 -8.40 1.94
CA ASN A 41 8.41 -9.62 1.20
C ASN A 41 8.63 -10.95 1.97
N ASP A 42 8.28 -10.97 3.27
CA ASP A 42 8.55 -12.10 4.15
C ASP A 42 7.33 -13.03 4.21
N MET A 43 7.53 -14.35 4.30
CA MET A 43 6.44 -15.32 4.42
C MET A 43 5.59 -15.14 5.69
N THR A 44 6.13 -14.45 6.70
CA THR A 44 5.39 -14.08 7.92
C THR A 44 4.53 -12.83 7.74
N CYS A 45 4.76 -12.03 6.69
CA CYS A 45 3.92 -10.88 6.35
C CYS A 45 2.55 -11.39 5.87
N ARG A 46 1.60 -11.42 6.81
CA ARG A 46 0.20 -11.83 6.57
C ARG A 46 0.07 -13.23 5.95
N PHE A 47 0.78 -14.20 6.54
CA PHE A 47 0.78 -15.61 6.11
C PHE A 47 1.28 -15.83 4.66
N GLY A 48 2.16 -14.95 4.17
CA GLY A 48 2.83 -15.10 2.88
C GLY A 48 1.93 -14.91 1.66
N LEU A 49 0.67 -14.53 1.87
CA LEU A 49 -0.36 -14.56 0.83
C LEU A 49 -0.69 -13.19 0.25
N PHE A 50 -0.44 -12.07 0.94
CA PHE A 50 -0.89 -10.74 0.47
C PHE A 50 -0.02 -9.55 0.92
N CYS A 51 1.26 -9.55 0.58
CA CYS A 51 2.13 -8.38 0.72
C CYS A 51 2.11 -7.46 -0.53
N ILE A 52 1.11 -7.64 -1.39
CA ILE A 52 0.86 -6.85 -2.61
C ILE A 52 -0.61 -6.42 -2.62
N ALA A 53 -0.90 -5.17 -2.95
CA ALA A 53 -2.28 -4.71 -3.15
C ALA A 53 -2.42 -3.93 -4.47
N SER A 54 -3.43 -4.31 -5.26
CA SER A 54 -3.77 -3.61 -6.50
C SER A 54 -4.53 -2.31 -6.21
N VAL A 55 -4.15 -1.26 -6.93
CA VAL A 55 -4.72 0.09 -6.88
C VAL A 55 -5.55 0.28 -8.13
N TRP A 56 -6.86 0.44 -7.98
CA TRP A 56 -7.77 0.57 -9.11
C TRP A 56 -7.87 2.01 -9.60
N SER A 57 -7.85 2.24 -10.92
CA SER A 57 -8.02 3.57 -11.51
C SER A 57 -9.43 4.13 -11.31
N THR A 58 -10.44 3.26 -11.43
CA THR A 58 -11.86 3.59 -11.36
C THR A 58 -12.58 2.76 -10.29
N PRO A 59 -12.24 2.94 -9.00
CA PRO A 59 -12.96 2.25 -7.93
C PRO A 59 -14.37 2.82 -7.79
N LYS A 60 -15.36 1.95 -7.59
CA LYS A 60 -16.76 2.34 -7.32
C LYS A 60 -16.87 3.30 -6.12
N ASN A 61 -15.99 3.15 -5.13
CA ASN A 61 -15.85 4.05 -3.99
C ASN A 61 -14.36 4.26 -3.67
N ALA A 62 -13.85 5.44 -3.99
CA ALA A 62 -12.43 5.78 -3.81
C ALA A 62 -12.01 5.84 -2.34
N GLY A 63 -12.87 6.34 -1.44
CA GLY A 63 -12.59 6.40 -0.01
C GLY A 63 -12.50 5.03 0.65
N SER A 64 -13.43 4.11 0.32
CA SER A 64 -13.37 2.73 0.80
C SER A 64 -12.14 2.00 0.27
N HIS A 65 -11.78 2.21 -1.00
CA HIS A 65 -10.59 1.62 -1.58
C HIS A 65 -9.30 2.16 -0.91
N ALA A 66 -9.22 3.47 -0.67
CA ALA A 66 -8.12 4.09 0.05
C ALA A 66 -7.97 3.55 1.49
N LYS A 67 -9.08 3.38 2.21
CA LYS A 67 -9.09 2.76 3.54
C LYS A 67 -8.60 1.31 3.49
N ALA A 68 -8.98 0.55 2.46
CA ALA A 68 -8.51 -0.82 2.29
C ALA A 68 -6.99 -0.87 2.07
N LEU A 69 -6.44 0.01 1.22
CA LEU A 69 -4.98 0.13 1.02
C LEU A 69 -4.25 0.49 2.31
N ARG A 70 -4.75 1.51 3.05
CA ARG A 70 -4.21 1.87 4.37
C ARG A 70 -4.22 0.70 5.34
N ARG A 71 -5.32 -0.07 5.42
CA ARG A 71 -5.39 -1.25 6.29
C ARG A 71 -4.36 -2.32 5.93
N VAL A 72 -4.03 -2.49 4.65
CA VAL A 72 -2.98 -3.43 4.22
C VAL A 72 -1.62 -2.98 4.75
N VAL A 73 -1.30 -1.68 4.60
CA VAL A 73 -0.07 -1.07 5.10
C VAL A 73 -0.02 -1.14 6.64
N ASP A 74 -1.13 -0.82 7.31
CA ASP A 74 -1.20 -0.73 8.77
C ASP A 74 -1.19 -2.07 9.50
N ASN A 75 -1.74 -3.11 8.88
CA ASN A 75 -1.74 -4.46 9.43
C ASN A 75 -0.52 -5.29 9.00
N CYS A 76 0.50 -4.67 8.41
CA CYS A 76 1.76 -5.34 8.16
C CYS A 76 2.43 -5.71 9.51
N VAL A 77 2.48 -7.00 9.81
CA VAL A 77 3.06 -7.53 11.06
C VAL A 77 4.56 -7.22 11.21
N ILE A 78 5.32 -7.26 10.11
CA ILE A 78 6.75 -6.85 10.11
C ILE A 78 6.90 -5.38 10.52
N ARG A 79 6.02 -4.50 10.03
CA ARG A 79 6.02 -3.09 10.42
C ARG A 79 5.74 -2.92 11.91
N LYS A 80 4.70 -3.58 12.43
CA LYS A 80 4.37 -3.52 13.87
C LYS A 80 5.51 -4.05 14.73
N ALA A 81 6.15 -5.13 14.31
CA ALA A 81 7.30 -5.71 15.02
C ALA A 81 8.53 -4.79 15.01
N ARG A 82 8.78 -4.03 13.93
CA ARG A 82 9.90 -3.07 13.86
C ARG A 82 9.61 -1.78 14.63
N TYR A 83 8.43 -1.20 14.50
CA TYR A 83 8.05 -0.01 15.27
C TYR A 83 8.15 -0.23 16.80
N ALA A 84 7.86 -1.46 17.24
CA ALA A 84 8.01 -1.86 18.64
C ALA A 84 9.48 -1.98 19.10
N ARG A 85 10.44 -2.17 18.17
CA ARG A 85 11.88 -2.28 18.47
C ARG A 85 12.62 -0.95 18.33
N ASP A 86 12.13 -0.05 17.47
CA ASP A 86 12.72 1.29 17.27
C ASP A 86 12.26 2.33 18.32
N SER A 87 11.29 1.98 19.20
CA SER A 87 10.78 2.88 20.26
C SER A 87 11.37 2.59 21.66
N GLU A 88 12.43 1.80 21.75
CA GLU A 88 13.11 1.42 23.01
C GLU A 88 14.47 2.11 23.18
#